data_AF-A0A4Z1A4N2-F1
#
_entry.id   AF-A0A4Z1A4N2-F1
#
_cell.length_a   1.000
_cell.length_b   1.000
_cell.length_c   1.000
_cell.angle_alpha   90.00
_cell.angle_beta   90.00
_cell.angle_gamma   90.00
#
_symmetry.space_group_name_H-M   'P 1'
#
loop_
_entity.id
_entity.type
_entity.pdbx_description
1 polymer ?
#
loop_
_entity_poly.entity_id
_entity_poly.type
_entity_poly.pdbx_seq_one_letter_code
_entity_poly.pdbx_strand_id
1 'polypeptide(L)'
;MEYIESLLEEYYDLSLQLAALGGPTNHSELYDEILSIEEEICWECSLPASATNRKLFQFFNQNESKETNIQNSLASLERTRTKYFYKPEKTFFQYLESEEETKDIKNIRVPMVNGTFYEFLYPV
;
A
#
# COMPACT_ATOMS: atom_id res chain seq x y z
N MET A 1 16.57 -1.85 15.96
CA MET A 1 15.10 -1.89 16.11
C MET A 1 14.57 -0.56 16.65
N GLU A 2 15.35 0.17 17.45
CA GLU A 2 15.07 1.54 17.91
C GLU A 2 14.69 2.53 16.78
N TYR A 3 15.27 2.39 15.57
CA TYR A 3 14.94 3.29 14.45
C TYR A 3 13.49 3.17 13.95
N ILE A 4 12.97 1.95 13.85
CA ILE A 4 11.57 1.73 13.43
C ILE A 4 10.62 2.24 14.52
N GLU A 5 10.98 2.07 15.79
CA GLU A 5 10.24 2.64 16.90
C GLU A 5 10.18 4.16 16.82
N SER A 6 11.30 4.85 16.55
CA SER A 6 11.28 6.30 16.36
C SER A 6 10.41 6.76 15.20
N LEU A 7 10.43 6.02 14.06
CA LEU A 7 9.56 6.32 12.92
C LEU A 7 8.07 6.11 13.26
N LEU A 8 7.75 5.07 14.03
CA LEU A 8 6.38 4.81 14.48
C LEU A 8 5.90 5.86 15.49
N GLU A 9 6.79 6.37 16.34
CA GLU A 9 6.49 7.47 17.25
C GLU A 9 6.15 8.76 16.50
N GLU A 10 6.95 9.11 15.49
CA GLU A 10 6.75 10.27 14.64
C GLU A 10 5.48 10.15 13.81
N TYR A 11 5.29 9.00 13.15
CA TYR A 11 4.07 8.67 12.42
C TYR A 11 2.81 8.86 13.28
N TYR A 12 2.84 8.40 14.54
CA TYR A 12 1.71 8.50 15.46
C TYR A 12 1.38 9.97 15.78
N ASP A 13 2.39 10.78 16.09
CA ASP A 13 2.21 12.19 16.45
C ASP A 13 1.67 13.01 15.26
N LEU A 14 2.23 12.82 14.07
CA LEU A 14 1.76 13.47 12.84
C LEU A 14 0.36 13.01 12.45
N SER A 15 0.04 11.73 12.63
CA SER A 15 -1.31 11.19 12.37
C SER A 15 -2.37 11.81 13.29
N LEU A 16 -2.04 12.00 14.58
CA LEU A 16 -2.92 12.71 15.52
C LEU A 16 -3.09 14.18 15.11
N GLN A 17 -2.00 14.85 14.72
CA GLN A 17 -2.05 16.22 14.26
C GLN A 17 -2.93 16.36 13.01
N LEU A 18 -2.77 15.47 12.03
CA LEU A 18 -3.56 15.46 10.81
C LEU A 18 -5.05 15.23 11.11
N ALA A 19 -5.36 14.31 12.03
CA ALA A 19 -6.73 14.07 12.47
C ALA A 19 -7.36 15.32 13.13
N ALA A 20 -6.60 16.00 14.00
CA ALA A 20 -7.05 17.24 14.66
C ALA A 20 -7.26 18.40 13.67
N LEU A 21 -6.48 18.44 12.59
CA LEU A 21 -6.54 19.46 11.55
C LEU A 21 -7.61 19.17 10.47
N GLY A 22 -8.40 18.11 10.63
CA GLY A 22 -9.52 17.80 9.72
C GLY A 22 -9.15 16.92 8.53
N GLY A 23 -7.99 16.25 8.58
CA GLY A 23 -7.64 15.15 7.69
C GLY A 23 -6.89 15.53 6.41
N PRO A 24 -6.62 14.54 5.54
CA PRO A 24 -5.76 14.66 4.37
C PRO A 24 -6.19 15.75 3.38
N THR A 25 -7.50 15.99 3.25
CA THR A 25 -8.05 16.95 2.30
C THR A 25 -7.73 18.40 2.68
N ASN A 26 -7.58 18.68 3.97
CA ASN A 26 -7.32 20.03 4.48
C ASN A 26 -5.83 20.32 4.65
N HIS A 27 -5.02 19.27 4.88
CA HIS A 27 -3.59 19.38 5.13
C HIS A 27 -2.82 18.31 4.33
N SER A 28 -2.75 18.52 3.01
CA SER A 28 -2.10 17.58 2.08
C SER A 28 -0.60 17.45 2.32
N GLU A 29 0.10 18.53 2.67
CA GLU A 29 1.55 18.50 2.93
C GLU A 29 1.89 17.58 4.12
N LEU A 30 1.12 17.68 5.21
CA LEU A 30 1.26 16.82 6.38
C LEU A 30 0.91 15.35 6.05
N TYR A 31 -0.06 15.14 5.15
CA TYR A 31 -0.39 13.81 4.67
C TYR A 31 0.74 13.20 3.84
N ASP A 32 1.38 13.97 2.97
CA ASP A 32 2.52 13.52 2.16
C ASP A 32 3.75 13.18 3.03
N GLU A 33 3.96 13.92 4.12
CA GLU A 33 4.99 13.62 5.13
C GLU A 33 4.70 12.28 5.83
N ILE A 34 3.47 12.05 6.26
CA ILE A 34 3.05 10.77 6.86
C ILE A 34 3.26 9.62 5.86
N LEU A 35 2.88 9.79 4.59
CA LEU A 35 3.12 8.79 3.56
C LEU A 35 4.60 8.48 3.35
N SER A 36 5.47 9.48 3.47
CA SER A 36 6.92 9.30 3.35
C SER A 36 7.45 8.44 4.50
N ILE A 37 6.96 8.65 5.72
CA ILE A 37 7.33 7.83 6.88
C ILE A 37 6.81 6.38 6.72
N GLU A 38 5.58 6.18 6.22
CA GLU A 38 5.05 4.84 5.94
C GLU A 38 5.92 4.07 4.93
N GLU A 39 6.40 4.77 3.89
CA GLU A 39 7.31 4.21 2.89
C GLU A 39 8.65 3.81 3.50
N GLU A 40 9.20 4.65 4.37
CA GLU A 40 10.46 4.39 5.06
C GLU A 40 10.35 3.19 6.00
N ILE A 41 9.28 3.10 6.81
CA ILE A 41 9.06 1.94 7.68
C ILE A 41 8.93 0.65 6.86
N CYS A 42 8.23 0.70 5.72
CA CYS A 42 8.13 -0.45 4.81
C CYS A 42 9.51 -0.88 4.30
N TRP A 43 10.34 0.09 3.86
CA TRP A 43 11.69 -0.19 3.39
C TRP A 43 12.53 -0.86 4.49
N GLU A 44 12.57 -0.28 5.69
CA GLU A 44 13.31 -0.85 6.83
C GLU A 44 12.84 -2.27 7.19
N CYS A 45 11.57 -2.57 6.97
CA CYS A 45 11.00 -3.90 7.18
C CYS A 45 11.16 -4.86 5.99
N SER A 46 11.84 -4.45 4.92
CA SER A 46 11.94 -5.20 3.65
C SER A 46 10.57 -5.55 3.05
N LEU A 47 9.58 -4.68 3.26
CA LEU A 47 8.24 -4.79 2.72
C LEU A 47 8.08 -3.83 1.54
N PRO A 48 7.40 -4.22 0.47
CA PRO A 48 7.05 -3.28 -0.59
C PRO A 48 6.09 -2.22 -0.03
N ALA A 49 6.30 -0.95 -0.36
CA ALA A 49 5.42 0.14 0.05
C ALA A 49 4.10 0.17 -0.74
N SER A 50 3.42 -0.99 -0.81
CA SER A 50 2.11 -1.14 -1.45
C SER A 50 1.00 -0.54 -0.58
N ALA A 51 -0.14 -0.22 -1.18
CA ALA A 51 -1.32 0.23 -0.44
C ALA A 51 -1.77 -0.77 0.64
N THR A 52 -1.47 -2.06 0.47
CA THR A 52 -1.76 -3.10 1.46
C THR A 52 -0.84 -3.00 2.68
N ASN A 53 0.46 -2.78 2.47
CA ASN A 53 1.42 -2.69 3.56
C ASN A 53 1.37 -1.34 4.27
N ARG A 54 1.07 -0.25 3.56
CA ARG A 54 0.81 1.06 4.17
C ARG A 54 -0.39 1.05 5.13
N LYS A 55 -1.39 0.20 4.88
CA LYS A 55 -2.52 0.01 5.81
C LYS A 55 -2.12 -0.63 7.14
N LEU A 56 -0.92 -1.19 7.29
CA LEU A 56 -0.45 -1.73 8.57
C LEU A 56 -0.36 -0.65 9.66
N PHE A 57 -0.22 0.61 9.26
CA PHE A 57 -0.07 1.75 10.16
C PHE A 57 -1.39 2.47 10.46
N GLN A 58 -2.43 2.26 9.65
CA GLN A 58 -3.74 2.93 9.80
C GLN A 58 -4.57 2.45 11.00
N PHE A 59 -4.02 1.55 11.82
CA PHE A 59 -4.70 0.94 12.98
C PHE A 59 -4.42 1.62 14.32
N PHE A 60 -3.95 2.88 14.34
CA PHE A 60 -3.80 3.57 15.61
C PHE A 60 -5.18 3.78 16.26
N ASN A 61 -5.39 3.14 17.40
CA ASN A 61 -6.58 3.34 18.21
C ASN A 61 -6.35 4.57 19.09
N GLN A 62 -7.11 5.64 18.84
CA GLN A 62 -7.03 6.89 19.62
C GLN A 62 -7.40 6.71 21.10
N ASN A 63 -8.01 5.58 21.47
CA ASN A 63 -8.36 5.24 22.84
C ASN A 63 -7.24 4.45 23.57
N GLU A 64 -6.18 4.06 22.87
CA GLU A 64 -5.04 3.33 23.43
C GLU A 64 -3.82 4.25 23.60
N SER A 65 -2.89 3.85 24.48
CA SER A 65 -1.66 4.63 24.66
C SER A 65 -0.79 4.60 23.41
N LYS A 66 0.06 5.61 23.26
CA LYS A 66 1.07 5.67 22.19
C LYS A 66 1.95 4.41 22.19
N GLU A 67 2.44 3.98 23.35
CA GLU A 67 3.27 2.76 23.44
C GLU A 67 2.50 1.51 22.98
N THR A 68 1.23 1.40 23.32
CA THR A 68 0.41 0.24 22.94
C THR A 68 0.22 0.18 21.43
N ASN A 69 -0.08 1.31 20.81
CA ASN A 69 -0.18 1.43 19.35
C ASN A 69 1.13 1.08 18.64
N ILE A 70 2.27 1.53 19.18
CA ILE A 70 3.60 1.23 18.62
C ILE A 70 3.89 -0.27 18.73
N GLN A 71 3.68 -0.87 19.89
CA GLN A 71 3.92 -2.31 20.09
C GLN A 71 3.03 -3.17 19.19
N ASN A 72 1.76 -2.80 19.02
CA ASN A 72 0.84 -3.47 18.09
C ASN A 72 1.30 -3.34 16.64
N SER A 73 1.83 -2.18 16.25
CA SER A 73 2.37 -1.93 14.91
C SER A 73 3.62 -2.77 14.65
N LEU A 74 4.56 -2.82 15.60
CA LEU A 74 5.75 -3.68 15.53
C LEU A 74 5.37 -5.16 15.36
N ALA A 75 4.45 -5.66 16.18
CA ALA A 75 3.99 -7.05 16.09
C ALA A 75 3.35 -7.35 14.72
N SER A 76 2.61 -6.38 14.16
CA SER A 76 1.98 -6.51 12.84
C SER A 76 3.01 -6.48 11.71
N LEU A 77 4.03 -5.61 11.82
CA LEU A 77 5.16 -5.55 10.90
C LEU A 77 5.95 -6.85 10.89
N GLU A 78 6.28 -7.41 12.07
CA GLU A 78 7.02 -8.66 12.16
C GLU A 78 6.26 -9.84 11.55
N ARG A 79 4.95 -9.94 11.83
CA ARG A 79 4.08 -10.96 11.23
C ARG A 79 4.03 -10.81 9.71
N THR A 80 3.89 -9.59 9.21
CA THR A 80 3.79 -9.32 7.78
C THR A 80 5.11 -9.58 7.07
N ARG A 81 6.23 -9.14 7.64
CA ARG A 81 7.58 -9.45 7.16
C ARG A 81 7.80 -10.96 7.06
N THR A 82 7.43 -11.69 8.11
CA THR A 82 7.55 -13.15 8.13
C THR A 82 6.71 -13.79 7.03
N LYS A 83 5.45 -13.38 6.90
CA LYS A 83 4.55 -13.86 5.84
C LYS A 83 5.11 -13.56 4.45
N TYR A 84 5.61 -12.35 4.23
CA TYR A 84 6.18 -11.93 2.95
C TYR A 84 7.46 -12.70 2.62
N PHE A 85 8.31 -12.99 3.59
CA PHE A 85 9.51 -13.80 3.39
C PHE A 85 9.19 -15.22 2.91
N TYR A 86 8.18 -15.88 3.51
CA TYR A 86 7.80 -17.25 3.16
C TYR A 86 6.90 -17.34 1.93
N LYS A 87 6.12 -16.29 1.65
CA LYS A 87 5.23 -16.22 0.50
C LYS A 87 5.21 -14.77 0.00
N PRO A 88 6.24 -14.36 -0.76
CA PRO A 88 6.27 -13.02 -1.31
C PRO A 88 5.04 -12.82 -2.20
N GLU A 89 4.35 -11.69 -2.04
CA GLU A 89 3.29 -11.33 -2.97
C GLU A 89 3.92 -11.18 -4.36
N LYS A 90 3.26 -11.75 -5.38
CA LYS A 90 3.73 -11.61 -6.75
C LYS A 90 3.86 -10.13 -7.07
N THR A 91 5.02 -9.74 -7.60
CA THR A 91 5.20 -8.37 -8.08
C THR A 91 4.24 -8.11 -9.25
N PHE A 92 3.91 -6.84 -9.53
CA PHE A 92 3.06 -6.49 -10.66
C PHE A 92 3.57 -7.08 -11.98
N PHE A 93 4.90 -7.15 -12.17
CA PHE A 93 5.53 -7.82 -13.31
C PHE A 93 5.25 -9.32 -13.36
N GLN A 94 5.38 -10.03 -12.23
CA GLN A 94 5.04 -11.46 -12.15
C GLN A 94 3.54 -11.74 -12.34
N TYR A 95 2.69 -10.77 -12.00
CA TYR A 95 1.26 -10.83 -12.32
C TYR A 95 1.04 -10.77 -13.83
N LEU A 96 1.67 -9.80 -14.52
CA LEU A 96 1.60 -9.66 -15.98
C LEU A 96 2.14 -10.90 -16.71
N GLU A 97 3.29 -11.43 -16.28
CA GLU A 97 3.87 -12.65 -16.84
C GLU A 97 2.96 -13.88 -16.62
N SER A 98 2.22 -13.93 -15.50
CA SER A 98 1.28 -15.03 -15.24
C SER A 98 -0.05 -14.92 -15.99
N GLU A 99 -0.42 -13.72 -16.49
CA GLU A 99 -1.58 -13.56 -17.37
C GLU A 99 -1.29 -13.95 -18.83
N GLU A 100 -0.02 -13.94 -19.27
CA GLU A 100 0.36 -14.36 -20.63
C GLU A 100 0.19 -15.87 -20.86
N GLU A 101 0.29 -16.71 -19.84
CA GLU A 101 0.13 -18.17 -20.00
C GLU A 101 -1.34 -18.65 -20.10
N THR A 102 -2.33 -17.79 -19.82
CA THR A 102 -3.74 -18.24 -19.66
C THR A 102 -4.82 -17.37 -20.28
N LYS A 103 -4.56 -16.67 -21.39
CA LYS A 103 -5.66 -16.02 -22.14
C LYS A 103 -5.60 -16.35 -23.63
N ASP A 104 -6.53 -17.19 -24.08
CA ASP A 104 -7.01 -17.21 -25.46
C ASP A 104 -7.66 -15.84 -25.76
N ILE A 105 -6.83 -14.87 -26.14
CA ILE A 105 -7.30 -13.53 -26.51
C ILE A 105 -8.13 -13.65 -27.79
N LYS A 106 -9.46 -13.55 -27.69
CA LYS A 106 -10.30 -13.43 -28.88
C LYS A 106 -10.33 -11.99 -29.35
N ASN A 107 -9.71 -11.74 -30.50
CA ASN A 107 -9.86 -10.48 -31.23
C ASN A 107 -11.31 -10.29 -31.68
N ILE A 108 -12.02 -9.34 -31.08
CA ILE A 108 -13.34 -8.91 -31.54
C ILE A 108 -13.17 -7.60 -32.28
N ARG A 109 -13.40 -7.62 -33.60
CA ARG A 109 -13.43 -6.41 -34.45
C ARG A 109 -14.86 -5.89 -34.51
N VAL A 110 -15.07 -4.68 -34.01
CA VAL A 110 -16.37 -4.00 -34.14
C VAL A 110 -16.31 -3.04 -35.33
N PRO A 111 -17.08 -3.29 -36.41
CA PRO A 111 -17.10 -2.40 -37.57
C PRO A 111 -17.84 -1.09 -37.26
N MET A 112 -17.26 0.04 -37.67
CA MET A 112 -17.99 1.32 -37.72
C MET A 112 -18.44 1.66 -39.14
N VAL A 113 -19.45 2.53 -39.23
CA VAL A 113 -20.20 2.90 -40.46
C VAL A 113 -19.32 3.62 -41.50
N ASN A 114 -18.13 4.08 -41.11
CA ASN A 114 -17.14 4.77 -41.92
C ASN A 114 -15.94 3.89 -42.35
N GLY A 115 -16.01 2.57 -42.15
CA GLY A 115 -14.99 1.62 -42.63
C GLY A 115 -13.74 1.50 -41.74
N THR A 116 -13.74 2.15 -40.58
CA THR A 116 -12.72 1.99 -39.54
C THR A 116 -13.17 0.98 -38.47
N PHE A 117 -12.19 0.32 -37.84
CA PHE A 117 -12.40 -0.63 -36.75
C PHE A 117 -11.66 -0.14 -35.52
N TYR A 118 -12.27 -0.28 -34.34
CA TYR A 118 -11.54 -0.21 -33.08
C TYR A 118 -11.19 -1.62 -32.64
N GLU A 119 -9.93 -1.81 -32.26
CA GLU A 119 -9.42 -3.03 -31.66
C GLU A 119 -9.40 -2.83 -30.15
N PHE A 120 -10.24 -3.58 -29.43
CA PHE A 120 -10.28 -3.54 -27.97
C PHE A 120 -9.82 -4.88 -27.42
N LEU A 121 -8.79 -4.83 -26.57
CA LEU A 121 -8.38 -5.98 -25.76
C LEU A 121 -9.23 -5.97 -24.49
N TYR A 122 -10.28 -6.80 -24.45
CA TYR A 122 -11.05 -7.01 -23.23
C TYR A 122 -10.66 -8.36 -22.60
N PRO A 123 -10.34 -8.39 -21.30
CA PRO A 123 -10.32 -9.64 -20.55
C PRO A 123 -11.77 -10.13 -20.39
N VAL A 124 -12.01 -11.42 -20.68
CA VAL A 124 -13.26 -12.13 -20.37
C VAL A 124 -13.01 -13.08 -19.22
#